data_AF-A0A842STW3-F1
#
_entry.id   AF-A0A842STW3-F1
#
_cell.length_a   1.000
_cell.length_b   1.000
_cell.length_c   1.000
_cell.angle_alpha   90.00
_cell.angle_beta   90.00
_cell.angle_gamma   90.00
#
_symmetry.space_group_name_H-M   'P 1'
#
loop_
_entity.id
_entity.type
_entity.pdbx_description
1 polymer ?
#
loop_
_entity_poly.entity_id
_entity_poly.type
_entity_poly.pdbx_seq_one_letter_code
_entity_poly.pdbx_strand_id
1 'polypeptide(L)'
;MLIAGIDEAGRGPVIGPMVMAIAAIDEKDVFELETFGITDSKAFSPEERKALIEKVKQICEYEVEIVTPKHIDEAVTHPSRNLNILEAEIAGKLIDKLIARLGAYKIKHVILDCPSTNPKTYLEEMKHHVKRDVQLIVEHKADLNHRIVGAASVLAKVVRDEEIEKLKKEHDIDFGSGYPSDEKTARFVKEHYTEYDFFRKTWETYKRAAGVGSQRTLGTFAEDLSKPVREKQKQLLSLLQGGFVQAPAKGVAEVLRLKKPGCTITLYRNGKVLVQGKEKDAWQKRVRMS
;
A
#
# COMPACT_ATOMS: atom_id res chain seq x y z
N MET A 1 -27.64 17.29 -7.92
CA MET A 1 -27.01 15.98 -8.22
C MET A 1 -25.91 15.81 -7.21
N LEU A 2 -25.66 14.60 -6.72
CA LEU A 2 -24.62 14.41 -5.71
C LEU A 2 -23.24 14.32 -6.36
N ILE A 3 -22.24 14.89 -5.73
CA ILE A 3 -20.83 14.56 -5.96
C ILE A 3 -20.32 13.80 -4.74
N ALA A 4 -19.37 12.90 -4.94
CA ALA A 4 -18.79 12.13 -3.84
C ALA A 4 -17.26 12.18 -3.85
N GLY A 5 -16.66 12.07 -2.67
CA GLY A 5 -15.22 12.01 -2.45
C GLY A 5 -14.86 10.77 -1.64
N ILE A 6 -13.73 10.13 -1.95
CA ILE A 6 -13.16 9.01 -1.20
C ILE A 6 -11.73 9.34 -0.81
N ASP A 7 -11.41 9.08 0.45
CA ASP A 7 -10.05 9.18 0.98
C ASP A 7 -9.84 8.14 2.11
N GLU A 8 -8.58 7.90 2.47
CA GLU A 8 -8.20 7.00 3.55
C GLU A 8 -7.41 7.68 4.68
N ALA A 9 -7.38 6.99 5.82
CA ALA A 9 -6.49 7.30 6.92
C ALA A 9 -5.84 6.02 7.44
N GLY A 10 -4.58 6.14 7.87
CA GLY A 10 -3.88 5.01 8.47
C GLY A 10 -3.39 4.01 7.45
N ARG A 11 -3.00 4.45 6.25
CA ARG A 11 -2.34 3.59 5.28
C ARG A 11 -0.94 3.14 5.74
N GLY A 12 -0.14 4.02 6.32
CA GLY A 12 1.26 3.77 6.72
C GLY A 12 1.59 3.13 8.10
N PRO A 13 0.76 3.23 9.15
CA PRO A 13 1.01 2.67 10.48
C PRO A 13 1.33 1.17 10.50
N VAL A 14 2.14 0.74 11.48
CA VAL A 14 2.36 -0.69 11.78
C VAL A 14 1.36 -1.22 12.82
N ILE A 15 0.72 -0.32 13.57
CA ILE A 15 -0.34 -0.64 14.53
C ILE A 15 -1.68 -0.10 14.05
N GLY A 16 -2.73 -0.89 14.25
CA GLY A 16 -4.11 -0.48 14.09
C GLY A 16 -4.62 -0.51 12.65
N PRO A 17 -5.91 -0.19 12.45
CA PRO A 17 -6.58 -0.35 11.18
C PRO A 17 -6.20 0.73 10.16
N MET A 18 -6.52 0.47 8.90
CA MET A 18 -6.70 1.49 7.87
C MET A 18 -8.20 1.79 7.79
N VAL A 19 -8.57 3.06 7.62
CA VAL A 19 -9.98 3.47 7.52
C VAL A 19 -10.16 4.18 6.19
N MET A 20 -11.15 3.77 5.42
CA MET A 20 -11.55 4.45 4.20
C MET A 20 -12.95 5.03 4.38
N ALA A 21 -13.17 6.24 3.88
CA ALA A 21 -14.48 6.88 3.95
C ALA A 21 -14.89 7.39 2.57
N ILE A 22 -16.20 7.40 2.33
CA ILE A 22 -16.84 8.11 1.23
C ILE A 22 -17.78 9.16 1.82
N ALA A 23 -17.77 10.35 1.27
CA ALA A 23 -18.73 11.41 1.57
C ALA A 23 -19.39 11.89 0.27
N ALA A 24 -20.68 12.20 0.32
CA ALA A 24 -21.44 12.77 -0.79
C ALA A 24 -22.31 13.92 -0.34
N ILE A 25 -22.41 14.93 -1.20
CA ILE A 25 -23.20 16.14 -0.97
C ILE A 25 -23.79 16.61 -2.30
N ASP A 26 -24.89 17.37 -2.27
CA ASP A 26 -25.36 18.01 -3.49
C ASP A 26 -24.31 19.01 -4.00
N GLU A 27 -24.05 18.97 -5.30
CA GLU A 27 -23.06 19.82 -5.99
C GLU A 27 -23.25 21.31 -5.66
N LYS A 28 -24.49 21.75 -5.44
CA LYS A 28 -24.80 23.14 -5.11
C LYS A 28 -24.43 23.53 -3.67
N ASP A 29 -24.30 22.55 -2.76
CA ASP A 29 -24.07 22.76 -1.31
C ASP A 29 -22.59 22.54 -0.93
N VAL A 30 -21.71 22.25 -1.91
CA VAL A 30 -20.27 22.04 -1.69
C VAL A 30 -19.60 23.23 -1.03
N PHE A 31 -20.08 24.45 -1.29
CA PHE A 31 -19.55 25.67 -0.66
C PHE A 31 -19.71 25.66 0.87
N GLU A 32 -20.69 24.93 1.42
CA GLU A 32 -20.88 24.83 2.87
C GLU A 32 -19.68 24.16 3.54
N LEU A 33 -19.05 23.17 2.89
CA LEU A 33 -17.82 22.54 3.38
C LEU A 33 -16.67 23.54 3.52
N GLU A 34 -16.59 24.51 2.61
CA GLU A 34 -15.61 25.59 2.69
C GLU A 34 -15.90 26.53 3.87
N THR A 35 -17.18 26.87 4.11
CA THR A 35 -17.57 27.68 5.27
C THR A 35 -17.24 27.01 6.60
N PHE A 36 -17.20 25.68 6.63
CA PHE A 36 -16.78 24.92 7.81
C PHE A 36 -15.27 24.89 8.00
N GLY A 37 -14.50 25.32 7.00
CA GLY A 37 -13.05 25.39 7.05
C GLY A 37 -12.35 24.15 6.47
N ILE A 38 -13.07 23.27 5.76
CA ILE A 38 -12.47 22.18 4.98
C ILE A 38 -11.83 22.81 3.75
N THR A 39 -10.59 23.26 3.90
CA THR A 39 -9.82 23.97 2.86
C THR A 39 -8.64 23.15 2.36
N ASP A 40 -8.15 23.48 1.17
CA ASP A 40 -7.10 22.78 0.40
C ASP A 40 -5.71 22.71 1.06
N SER A 41 -5.52 23.30 2.24
CA SER A 41 -4.19 23.62 2.76
C SER A 41 -3.99 23.40 4.26
N LYS A 42 -5.01 22.90 4.98
CA LYS A 42 -4.95 22.81 6.45
C LYS A 42 -4.73 21.40 6.96
N ALA A 43 -3.60 21.20 7.63
CA ALA A 43 -3.45 20.11 8.58
C ALA A 43 -4.28 20.44 9.84
N PHE A 44 -5.44 19.81 9.99
CA PHE A 44 -6.26 19.95 11.20
C PHE A 44 -5.62 19.18 12.37
N SER A 45 -5.68 19.75 13.56
CA SER A 45 -5.45 19.05 14.83
C SER A 45 -6.55 18.00 15.10
N PRO A 46 -6.32 17.02 16.00
CA PRO A 46 -7.36 16.07 16.40
C PRO A 46 -8.65 16.75 16.90
N GLU A 47 -8.52 17.83 17.66
CA GLU A 47 -9.63 18.60 18.23
C GLU A 47 -10.43 19.31 17.13
N GLU A 48 -9.74 19.94 16.17
CA GLU A 48 -10.37 20.57 15.01
C GLU A 48 -11.12 19.53 14.16
N ARG A 49 -10.53 18.35 13.92
CA ARG A 49 -11.21 17.27 13.17
C ARG A 49 -12.48 16.80 13.87
N LYS A 50 -12.46 16.65 15.20
CA LYS A 50 -13.65 16.30 15.99
C LYS A 50 -14.74 17.36 15.93
N ALA A 51 -14.40 18.64 15.84
CA ALA A 51 -15.38 19.70 15.64
C ALA A 51 -15.96 19.70 14.21
N LEU A 52 -15.12 19.40 13.22
CA LEU A 52 -15.52 19.36 11.80
C LEU A 52 -16.42 18.17 11.48
N ILE A 53 -16.16 17.00 12.06
CA ILE A 53 -16.88 15.78 11.69
C ILE A 53 -18.39 15.89 11.93
N GLU A 54 -18.81 16.53 13.02
CA GLU A 54 -20.23 16.69 13.31
C GLU A 54 -20.93 17.56 12.27
N LYS A 55 -20.24 18.58 11.76
CA LYS A 55 -20.75 19.40 10.65
C LYS A 55 -20.80 18.62 9.34
N VAL A 56 -19.76 17.83 9.05
CA VAL A 56 -19.72 16.96 7.85
C VAL A 56 -20.87 15.95 7.88
N LYS A 57 -21.09 15.27 9.01
CA LYS A 57 -22.17 14.28 9.17
C LYS A 57 -23.56 14.90 9.02
N GLN A 58 -23.73 16.19 9.29
CA GLN A 58 -25.02 16.89 9.16
C GLN A 58 -25.39 17.19 7.70
N ILE A 59 -24.41 17.48 6.85
CA ILE A 59 -24.66 17.93 5.47
C ILE A 59 -24.28 16.91 4.40
N CYS A 60 -23.46 15.91 4.76
CA CYS A 60 -23.01 14.87 3.86
C CYS A 60 -23.65 13.52 4.17
N GLU A 61 -23.99 12.80 3.12
CA GLU A 61 -24.23 11.37 3.16
C GLU A 61 -22.87 10.66 3.13
N TYR A 62 -22.57 9.82 4.12
CA TYR A 62 -21.27 9.15 4.20
C TYR A 62 -21.35 7.66 4.50
N GLU A 63 -20.32 6.91 4.10
CA GLU A 63 -20.06 5.53 4.54
C GLU A 63 -18.59 5.42 4.96
N VAL A 64 -18.30 4.54 5.91
CA VAL A 64 -16.94 4.30 6.42
C VAL A 64 -16.68 2.80 6.48
N GLU A 65 -15.47 2.39 6.12
CA GLU A 65 -15.01 1.01 6.21
C GLU A 65 -13.71 0.96 7.02
N ILE A 66 -13.72 0.19 8.10
CA ILE A 66 -12.56 -0.06 8.96
C ILE A 66 -11.92 -1.39 8.52
N VAL A 67 -10.66 -1.33 8.12
CA VAL A 67 -9.88 -2.44 7.59
C VAL A 67 -8.88 -2.90 8.65
N THR A 68 -9.13 -4.08 9.21
CA THR A 68 -8.31 -4.61 10.30
C THR A 68 -6.90 -4.96 9.83
N PRO A 69 -5.89 -4.93 10.73
CA PRO A 69 -4.53 -5.38 10.43
C PRO A 69 -4.47 -6.77 9.78
N LYS A 70 -5.30 -7.70 10.26
CA LYS A 70 -5.43 -9.04 9.68
C LYS A 70 -5.85 -9.00 8.21
N HIS A 71 -6.90 -8.25 7.88
CA HIS A 71 -7.38 -8.14 6.50
C HIS A 71 -6.33 -7.47 5.59
N ILE A 72 -5.61 -6.48 6.10
CA ILE A 72 -4.50 -5.84 5.39
C ILE A 72 -3.39 -6.87 5.10
N ASP A 73 -2.96 -7.63 6.11
CA ASP A 73 -1.91 -8.64 5.94
C ASP A 73 -2.33 -9.74 4.96
N GLU A 74 -3.58 -10.21 5.02
CA GLU A 74 -4.15 -11.17 4.06
C GLU A 74 -4.09 -10.65 2.63
N ALA A 75 -4.40 -9.36 2.40
CA ALA A 75 -4.33 -8.77 1.07
C ALA A 75 -2.88 -8.59 0.58
N VAL A 76 -1.97 -8.15 1.45
CA VAL A 76 -0.56 -7.89 1.09
C VAL A 76 0.23 -9.20 0.87
N THR A 77 -0.13 -10.28 1.57
CA THR A 77 0.50 -11.60 1.36
C THR A 77 -0.06 -12.38 0.18
N HIS A 78 -1.21 -11.98 -0.37
CA HIS A 78 -1.83 -12.68 -1.48
C HIS A 78 -1.05 -12.46 -2.81
N PRO A 79 -0.80 -13.51 -3.63
CA PRO A 79 0.04 -13.41 -4.83
C PRO A 79 -0.45 -12.42 -5.90
N SER A 80 -1.76 -12.15 -5.93
CA SER A 80 -2.40 -11.29 -6.93
C SER A 80 -3.05 -10.03 -6.34
N ARG A 81 -2.86 -9.77 -5.03
CA ARG A 81 -3.40 -8.56 -4.39
C ARG A 81 -2.25 -7.78 -3.75
N ASN A 82 -2.54 -6.53 -3.46
CA ASN A 82 -1.65 -5.64 -2.71
C ASN A 82 -2.52 -4.58 -2.03
N LEU A 83 -1.90 -3.64 -1.33
CA LEU A 83 -2.63 -2.60 -0.61
C LEU A 83 -3.48 -1.73 -1.55
N ASN A 84 -2.97 -1.36 -2.73
CA ASN A 84 -3.73 -0.57 -3.70
C ASN A 84 -4.98 -1.32 -4.20
N ILE A 85 -4.86 -2.63 -4.47
CA ILE A 85 -6.00 -3.45 -4.91
C ILE A 85 -7.03 -3.55 -3.77
N LEU A 86 -6.59 -3.74 -2.54
CA LEU A 86 -7.48 -3.73 -1.37
C LEU A 86 -8.21 -2.38 -1.22
N GLU A 87 -7.50 -1.26 -1.38
CA GLU A 87 -8.08 0.09 -1.37
C GLU A 87 -9.14 0.24 -2.48
N ALA A 88 -8.88 -0.28 -3.68
CA ALA A 88 -9.82 -0.24 -4.80
C ALA A 88 -11.09 -1.09 -4.55
N GLU A 89 -10.93 -2.29 -4.00
CA GLU A 89 -12.04 -3.17 -3.61
C GLU A 89 -12.93 -2.50 -2.55
N ILE A 90 -12.31 -1.88 -1.53
CA ILE A 90 -13.04 -1.17 -0.48
C ILE A 90 -13.74 0.07 -1.02
N ALA A 91 -13.08 0.85 -1.88
CA ALA A 91 -13.70 2.00 -2.52
C ALA A 91 -14.93 1.59 -3.34
N GLY A 92 -14.86 0.48 -4.09
CA GLY A 92 -16.03 -0.12 -4.76
C GLY A 92 -17.16 -0.47 -3.80
N LYS A 93 -16.83 -1.13 -2.67
CA LYS A 93 -17.80 -1.46 -1.60
C LYS A 93 -18.45 -0.22 -1.00
N LEU A 94 -17.68 0.84 -0.76
CA LEU A 94 -18.17 2.11 -0.22
C LEU A 94 -19.15 2.78 -1.18
N ILE A 95 -18.82 2.83 -2.47
CA ILE A 95 -19.71 3.36 -3.52
C ILE A 95 -21.01 2.56 -3.58
N ASP A 96 -20.91 1.22 -3.55
CA ASP A 96 -22.08 0.33 -3.57
C ASP A 96 -23.01 0.54 -2.38
N LYS A 97 -22.45 0.63 -1.16
CA LYS A 97 -23.19 0.90 0.07
C LYS A 97 -23.88 2.26 0.02
N LEU A 98 -23.15 3.30 -0.35
CA LEU A 98 -23.68 4.65 -0.40
C LEU A 98 -24.83 4.77 -1.41
N ILE A 99 -24.65 4.26 -2.63
CA ILE A 99 -25.70 4.28 -3.66
C ILE A 99 -26.92 3.47 -3.21
N ALA A 100 -26.72 2.32 -2.57
CA ALA A 100 -27.83 1.52 -2.04
C ALA A 100 -28.65 2.29 -0.99
N ARG A 101 -27.99 3.09 -0.14
CA ARG A 101 -28.66 3.92 0.87
C ARG A 101 -29.38 5.12 0.27
N LEU A 102 -28.77 5.75 -0.74
CA LEU A 102 -29.29 6.93 -1.43
C LEU A 102 -30.55 6.65 -2.28
N GLY A 103 -30.85 5.40 -2.61
CA GLY A 103 -32.06 5.04 -3.35
C GLY A 103 -32.15 5.73 -4.71
N ALA A 104 -33.06 6.70 -4.87
CA ALA A 104 -33.32 7.39 -6.14
C ALA A 104 -32.33 8.53 -6.46
N TYR A 105 -31.52 8.97 -5.48
CA TYR A 105 -30.54 10.04 -5.72
C TYR A 105 -29.41 9.54 -6.61
N LYS A 106 -29.00 10.37 -7.58
CA LYS A 106 -27.91 10.06 -8.52
C LYS A 106 -26.62 10.75 -8.09
N ILE A 107 -25.54 9.97 -8.03
CA ILE A 107 -24.16 10.46 -7.93
C ILE A 107 -23.66 10.74 -9.34
N LYS A 108 -23.22 11.98 -9.60
CA LYS A 108 -22.68 12.43 -10.88
C LYS A 108 -21.30 11.85 -11.13
N HIS A 109 -20.39 12.05 -10.19
CA HIS A 109 -19.05 11.51 -10.20
C HIS A 109 -18.55 11.24 -8.77
N VAL A 110 -17.62 10.29 -8.65
CA VAL A 110 -16.88 9.99 -7.43
C VAL A 110 -15.42 10.35 -7.67
N ILE A 111 -14.86 11.17 -6.79
CA ILE A 111 -13.47 11.63 -6.82
C ILE A 111 -12.70 10.86 -5.75
N LEU A 112 -11.57 10.27 -6.11
CA LEU A 112 -10.74 9.48 -5.21
C LEU A 112 -9.35 10.10 -5.09
N ASP A 113 -8.83 10.19 -3.86
CA ASP A 113 -7.40 10.37 -3.68
C ASP A 113 -6.66 9.10 -4.11
N CYS A 114 -5.59 9.28 -4.88
CA CYS A 114 -4.90 8.18 -5.54
C CYS A 114 -3.74 7.65 -4.67
N PRO A 115 -3.82 6.39 -4.17
CA PRO A 115 -2.74 5.81 -3.37
C PRO A 115 -1.57 5.27 -4.22
N SER A 116 -1.79 5.15 -5.55
CA SER A 116 -0.81 4.67 -6.52
C SER A 116 0.04 5.82 -7.06
N THR A 117 1.24 5.55 -7.58
CA THR A 117 2.02 6.58 -8.31
C THR A 117 1.43 6.90 -9.70
N ASN A 118 0.55 6.04 -10.22
CA ASN A 118 -0.07 6.18 -11.52
C ASN A 118 -1.62 6.17 -11.42
N PRO A 119 -2.25 7.36 -11.43
CA PRO A 119 -3.72 7.51 -11.37
C PRO A 119 -4.45 6.78 -12.47
N LYS A 120 -3.90 6.73 -13.69
CA LYS A 120 -4.55 6.08 -14.83
C LYS A 120 -4.68 4.57 -14.61
N THR A 121 -3.59 3.93 -14.18
CA THR A 121 -3.61 2.49 -13.86
C THR A 121 -4.54 2.20 -12.69
N TYR A 122 -4.57 3.06 -11.68
CA TYR A 122 -5.48 2.90 -10.55
C TYR A 122 -6.94 3.09 -10.95
N LEU A 123 -7.25 4.03 -11.83
CA LEU A 123 -8.58 4.19 -12.40
C LEU A 123 -9.04 2.94 -13.16
N GLU A 124 -8.16 2.32 -13.94
CA GLU A 124 -8.50 1.05 -14.60
C GLU A 124 -8.75 -0.07 -13.58
N GLU A 125 -7.94 -0.17 -12.52
CA GLU A 125 -8.20 -1.12 -11.41
C GLU A 125 -9.57 -0.86 -10.77
N MET A 126 -9.87 0.40 -10.42
CA MET A 126 -11.15 0.81 -9.83
C MET A 126 -12.36 0.39 -10.67
N LYS A 127 -12.28 0.46 -12.00
CA LYS A 127 -13.37 0.03 -12.90
C LYS A 127 -13.71 -1.46 -12.78
N HIS A 128 -12.80 -2.30 -12.31
CA HIS A 128 -13.06 -3.72 -12.07
C HIS A 128 -13.90 -3.95 -10.80
N HIS A 129 -13.85 -3.01 -9.85
CA HIS A 129 -14.50 -3.11 -8.54
C HIS A 129 -15.78 -2.30 -8.43
N VAL A 130 -15.94 -1.26 -9.25
CA VAL A 130 -17.15 -0.43 -9.28
C VAL A 130 -18.15 -0.98 -10.28
N LYS A 131 -19.26 -1.53 -9.78
CA LYS A 131 -20.33 -2.12 -10.61
C LYS A 131 -21.45 -1.14 -10.97
N ARG A 132 -21.36 0.10 -10.48
CA ARG A 132 -22.38 1.14 -10.63
C ARG A 132 -22.03 2.05 -11.79
N ASP A 133 -23.07 2.55 -12.46
CA ASP A 133 -22.93 3.56 -13.51
C ASP A 133 -22.64 4.92 -12.87
N VAL A 134 -21.36 5.19 -12.61
CA VAL A 134 -20.88 6.44 -12.04
C VAL A 134 -19.54 6.81 -12.66
N GLN A 135 -19.34 8.10 -12.93
CA GLN A 135 -18.06 8.58 -13.42
C GLN A 135 -17.03 8.58 -12.29
N LEU A 136 -15.88 7.94 -12.51
CA LEU A 136 -14.77 7.93 -11.56
C LEU A 136 -13.71 8.94 -11.98
N ILE A 137 -13.22 9.71 -11.01
CA ILE A 137 -12.12 10.65 -11.15
C ILE A 137 -11.07 10.25 -10.12
N VAL A 138 -9.83 10.01 -10.55
CA VAL A 138 -8.73 9.58 -9.69
C VAL A 138 -7.60 10.59 -9.86
N GLU A 139 -7.21 11.25 -8.78
CA GLU A 139 -6.21 12.32 -8.79
C GLU A 139 -5.29 12.19 -7.58
N HIS A 140 -4.07 12.71 -7.68
CA HIS A 140 -3.18 12.85 -6.52
C HIS A 140 -3.59 14.07 -5.72
N LYS A 141 -3.54 13.96 -4.39
CA LYS A 141 -3.86 15.07 -3.47
C LYS A 141 -5.29 15.58 -3.72
N ALA A 142 -6.21 14.67 -3.98
CA ALA A 142 -7.58 15.03 -4.30
C ALA A 142 -8.26 15.70 -3.10
N ASP A 143 -7.86 15.36 -1.88
CA ASP A 143 -8.26 16.02 -0.64
C ASP A 143 -7.89 17.52 -0.60
N LEU A 144 -6.78 17.90 -1.24
CA LEU A 144 -6.32 19.28 -1.38
C LEU A 144 -6.91 20.02 -2.60
N ASN A 145 -7.65 19.35 -3.46
CA ASN A 145 -8.22 19.97 -4.67
C ASN A 145 -9.76 19.96 -4.63
N HIS A 146 -10.36 19.05 -3.86
CA HIS A 146 -11.79 18.79 -3.84
C HIS A 146 -12.30 18.73 -2.40
N ARG A 147 -13.12 19.72 -2.04
CA ARG A 147 -13.74 19.87 -0.70
C ARG A 147 -14.40 18.59 -0.20
N ILE A 148 -15.09 17.87 -1.08
CA ILE A 148 -15.78 16.63 -0.75
C ILE A 148 -14.81 15.47 -0.42
N VAL A 149 -13.64 15.43 -1.05
CA VAL A 149 -12.58 14.48 -0.71
C VAL A 149 -11.95 14.88 0.63
N GLY A 150 -11.74 16.17 0.88
CA GLY A 150 -11.35 16.68 2.20
C GLY A 150 -12.33 16.28 3.32
N ALA A 151 -13.63 16.29 3.04
CA ALA A 151 -14.64 15.82 3.99
C ALA A 151 -14.52 14.30 4.29
N ALA A 152 -14.33 13.49 3.26
CA ALA A 152 -14.03 12.06 3.41
C ALA A 152 -12.73 11.83 4.21
N SER A 153 -11.71 12.64 3.96
CA SER A 153 -10.43 12.65 4.68
C SER A 153 -10.60 12.88 6.18
N VAL A 154 -11.43 13.87 6.56
CA VAL A 154 -11.74 14.17 7.96
C VAL A 154 -12.48 12.99 8.61
N LEU A 155 -13.49 12.44 7.93
CA LEU A 155 -14.22 11.24 8.41
C LEU A 155 -13.27 10.08 8.67
N ALA A 156 -12.42 9.73 7.70
CA ALA A 156 -11.48 8.63 7.83
C ALA A 156 -10.48 8.85 8.99
N LYS A 157 -9.92 10.06 9.11
CA LYS A 157 -8.95 10.39 10.16
C LYS A 157 -9.56 10.32 11.56
N VAL A 158 -10.75 10.87 11.76
CA VAL A 158 -11.39 10.82 13.08
C VAL A 158 -11.75 9.40 13.48
N VAL A 159 -12.37 8.63 12.59
CA VAL A 159 -12.72 7.23 12.89
C VAL A 159 -11.46 6.41 13.17
N ARG A 160 -10.37 6.63 12.42
CA ARG A 160 -9.09 6.00 12.73
C ARG A 160 -8.59 6.39 14.12
N ASP A 161 -8.59 7.67 14.46
CA ASP A 161 -8.11 8.14 15.76
C ASP A 161 -8.94 7.53 16.91
N GLU A 162 -10.27 7.42 16.73
CA GLU A 162 -11.16 6.72 17.66
C GLU A 162 -10.80 5.24 17.82
N GLU A 163 -10.53 4.51 16.74
CA GLU A 163 -10.11 3.11 16.80
C GLU A 163 -8.75 2.95 17.50
N ILE A 164 -7.81 3.87 17.30
CA ILE A 164 -6.51 3.85 18.00
C ILE A 164 -6.70 4.09 19.50
N GLU A 165 -7.51 5.07 19.90
CA GLU A 165 -7.79 5.34 21.31
C GLU A 165 -8.57 4.19 21.97
N LYS A 166 -9.46 3.52 21.22
CA LYS A 166 -10.14 2.30 21.68
C LYS A 166 -9.14 1.20 21.98
N LEU A 167 -8.19 0.93 21.10
CA LEU A 167 -7.13 -0.08 21.33
C LEU A 167 -6.30 0.25 22.57
N LYS A 168 -5.90 1.52 22.75
CA LYS A 168 -5.15 1.94 23.93
C LYS A 168 -5.94 1.71 25.22
N LYS A 169 -7.23 2.07 25.22
CA LYS A 169 -8.10 1.93 26.39
C LYS A 169 -8.42 0.47 26.71
N GLU A 170 -8.68 -0.36 25.70
CA GLU A 170 -9.04 -1.77 25.86
C GLU A 170 -7.91 -2.58 26.51
N HIS A 171 -6.66 -2.24 26.18
CA HIS A 171 -5.48 -2.94 26.70
C HIS A 171 -4.75 -2.20 27.82
N ASP A 172 -5.20 -1.00 28.19
CA ASP A 172 -4.54 -0.10 29.15
C ASP A 172 -3.05 0.15 28.81
N ILE A 173 -2.80 0.50 27.54
CA ILE A 173 -1.46 0.71 26.98
C ILE A 173 -1.36 2.05 26.27
N ASP A 174 -0.13 2.54 26.12
CA ASP A 174 0.18 3.64 25.24
C ASP A 174 1.35 3.28 24.31
N PHE A 175 1.01 2.95 23.08
CA PHE A 175 1.97 2.64 22.01
C PHE A 175 2.29 3.84 21.12
N GLY A 176 1.88 5.06 21.49
CA GLY A 176 2.03 6.26 20.66
C GLY A 176 1.01 6.33 19.51
N SER A 177 1.46 6.79 18.35
CA SER A 177 0.64 7.07 17.16
C SER A 177 0.34 5.85 16.28
N GLY A 178 1.09 4.76 16.48
CA GLY A 178 1.08 3.57 15.63
C GLY A 178 1.93 3.69 14.36
N TYR A 179 2.54 4.86 14.10
CA TYR A 179 3.43 5.06 12.97
C TYR A 179 4.87 4.62 13.28
N PRO A 180 5.58 3.99 12.32
CA PRO A 180 6.98 3.61 12.50
C PRO A 180 7.95 4.76 12.86
N SER A 181 7.61 6.00 12.51
CA SER A 181 8.42 7.19 12.78
C SER A 181 8.30 7.70 14.22
N ASP A 182 7.31 7.21 14.97
CA ASP A 182 7.13 7.53 16.38
C ASP A 182 7.99 6.58 17.22
N GLU A 183 8.89 7.16 18.02
CA GLU A 183 9.80 6.42 18.88
C GLU A 183 9.07 5.51 19.89
N LYS A 184 7.93 5.97 20.41
CA LYS A 184 7.11 5.20 21.35
C LYS A 184 6.52 3.97 20.67
N THR A 185 6.01 4.14 19.46
CA THR A 185 5.52 3.03 18.63
C THR A 185 6.64 2.06 18.27
N ALA A 186 7.79 2.56 17.82
CA ALA A 186 8.90 1.70 17.43
C ALA A 186 9.40 0.83 18.58
N ARG A 187 9.52 1.41 19.79
CA ARG A 187 9.85 0.68 21.01
C ARG A 187 8.77 -0.33 21.38
N PHE A 188 7.50 0.08 21.37
CA PHE A 188 6.38 -0.79 21.71
C PHE A 188 6.30 -2.03 20.80
N VAL A 189 6.44 -1.85 19.48
CA VAL A 189 6.47 -2.98 18.55
C VAL A 189 7.64 -3.91 18.85
N LYS A 190 8.84 -3.38 19.12
CA LYS A 190 10.01 -4.21 19.42
C LYS A 190 9.81 -5.07 20.67
N GLU A 191 9.16 -4.53 21.69
CA GLU A 191 8.96 -5.19 22.98
C GLU A 191 7.78 -6.17 22.95
N HIS A 192 6.72 -5.86 22.19
CA HIS A 192 5.43 -6.53 22.31
C HIS A 192 4.88 -7.16 21.02
N TYR A 193 5.68 -7.31 19.94
CA TYR A 193 5.17 -7.74 18.61
C TYR A 193 4.39 -9.07 18.59
N THR A 194 4.53 -9.94 19.60
CA THR A 194 3.78 -11.20 19.70
C THR A 194 2.54 -11.13 20.58
N GLU A 195 2.36 -10.05 21.34
CA GLU A 195 1.37 -9.97 22.42
C GLU A 195 -0.01 -9.53 21.95
N TYR A 196 -0.08 -8.80 20.84
CA TYR A 196 -1.32 -8.20 20.35
C TYR A 196 -1.59 -8.57 18.89
N ASP A 197 -2.87 -8.56 18.50
CA ASP A 197 -3.32 -8.86 17.14
C ASP A 197 -3.50 -7.61 16.27
N PHE A 198 -3.43 -6.42 16.87
CA PHE A 198 -3.55 -5.15 16.17
C PHE A 198 -2.28 -4.72 15.41
N PHE A 199 -1.24 -5.56 15.33
CA PHE A 199 -0.06 -5.30 14.50
C PHE A 199 -0.27 -5.76 13.05
N ARG A 200 0.23 -4.96 12.11
CA ARG A 200 0.34 -5.33 10.69
C ARG A 200 1.66 -6.07 10.47
N LYS A 201 1.57 -7.39 10.33
CA LYS A 201 2.71 -8.30 10.30
C LYS A 201 3.51 -8.20 9.01
N THR A 202 2.89 -7.70 7.95
CA THR A 202 3.54 -7.47 6.65
C THR A 202 4.39 -6.20 6.59
N TRP A 203 4.29 -5.29 7.58
CA TRP A 203 5.09 -4.08 7.63
C TRP A 203 6.54 -4.37 8.04
N GLU A 204 7.48 -3.64 7.44
CA GLU A 204 8.91 -3.83 7.70
C GLU A 204 9.30 -3.60 9.17
N THR A 205 8.62 -2.68 9.88
CA THR A 205 8.85 -2.47 11.31
C THR A 205 8.50 -3.70 12.14
N TYR A 206 7.37 -4.36 11.86
CA TYR A 206 7.02 -5.61 12.50
C TYR A 206 8.00 -6.72 12.14
N LYS A 207 8.30 -6.91 10.85
CA LYS A 207 9.24 -7.95 10.39
C LYS A 207 10.60 -7.82 11.06
N ARG A 208 11.12 -6.59 11.20
CA ARG A 208 12.38 -6.33 11.92
C ARG A 208 12.30 -6.72 13.39
N ALA A 209 11.23 -6.36 14.09
CA ALA A 209 11.02 -6.75 15.49
C ALA A 209 10.95 -8.28 15.63
N ALA A 210 10.24 -8.95 14.72
CA ALA A 210 10.09 -10.40 14.72
C ALA A 210 11.34 -11.19 14.30
N GLY A 211 12.47 -10.52 14.01
CA GLY A 211 13.66 -11.18 13.47
C GLY A 211 13.48 -11.73 12.04
N VAL A 212 12.34 -11.43 11.42
CA VAL A 212 12.02 -11.72 10.00
C VAL A 212 12.68 -10.68 9.07
N GLY A 213 13.20 -9.59 9.64
CA GLY A 213 13.97 -8.55 8.98
C GLY A 213 15.42 -8.97 8.67
N SER A 214 15.63 -9.53 7.48
CA SER A 214 16.90 -9.66 6.77
C SER A 214 18.21 -9.77 7.59
N GLN A 215 18.44 -10.91 8.23
CA GLN A 215 19.64 -11.67 7.86
C GLN A 215 19.26 -12.49 6.64
N ARG A 216 19.33 -11.88 5.45
CA ARG A 216 19.10 -12.58 4.18
C ARG A 216 20.29 -13.53 3.95
N THR A 217 20.22 -14.74 4.50
CA THR A 217 21.09 -15.83 4.08
C THR A 217 20.78 -16.16 2.62
N LEU A 218 21.83 -16.42 1.84
CA LEU A 218 21.85 -16.62 0.39
C LEU A 218 20.89 -17.71 -0.15
N GLY A 219 20.17 -18.44 0.70
CA GLY A 219 19.33 -19.58 0.32
C GLY A 219 17.90 -19.24 -0.13
N THR A 220 17.32 -18.10 0.25
CA THR A 220 15.90 -17.79 -0.01
C THR A 220 15.63 -17.02 -1.32
N PHE A 221 16.67 -16.74 -2.12
CA PHE A 221 16.53 -16.00 -3.38
C PHE A 221 16.00 -16.82 -4.57
N ALA A 222 15.75 -18.13 -4.39
CA ALA A 222 15.31 -18.99 -5.49
C ALA A 222 13.78 -18.93 -5.78
N GLU A 223 12.97 -18.39 -4.86
CA GLU A 223 11.51 -18.55 -4.92
C GLU A 223 10.77 -17.42 -5.65
N ASP A 224 11.33 -16.20 -5.69
CA ASP A 224 10.73 -15.00 -6.31
C ASP A 224 11.11 -14.78 -7.79
N LEU A 225 11.81 -15.72 -8.41
CA LEU A 225 12.25 -15.60 -9.79
C LEU A 225 11.15 -16.06 -10.74
N SER A 226 10.89 -15.31 -11.81
CA SER A 226 10.01 -15.78 -12.88
C SER A 226 10.54 -17.11 -13.44
N LYS A 227 9.65 -18.00 -13.92
CA LYS A 227 10.03 -19.31 -14.48
C LYS A 227 11.23 -19.22 -15.47
N PRO A 228 11.26 -18.25 -16.41
CA PRO A 228 12.39 -18.12 -17.34
C PRO A 228 13.72 -17.80 -16.67
N VAL A 229 13.72 -17.02 -15.59
CA VAL A 229 14.94 -16.65 -14.86
C VAL A 229 15.47 -17.83 -14.06
N ARG A 230 14.59 -18.67 -13.49
CA ARG A 230 14.98 -19.92 -12.80
C ARG A 230 15.61 -20.94 -13.73
N GLU A 231 15.05 -21.13 -14.92
CA GLU A 231 15.61 -22.06 -15.92
C GLU A 231 17.01 -21.62 -16.36
N LYS A 232 17.16 -20.31 -16.64
CA LYS A 232 18.44 -19.72 -16.99
C LYS A 232 19.46 -19.79 -15.85
N GLN A 233 19.01 -19.64 -14.60
CA GLN A 233 19.85 -19.82 -13.42
C GLN A 233 20.36 -21.28 -13.32
N LYS A 234 19.48 -22.28 -13.47
CA LYS A 234 19.86 -23.70 -13.44
C LYS A 234 20.89 -24.03 -14.52
N GLN A 235 20.69 -23.49 -15.71
CA GLN A 235 21.62 -23.68 -16.83
C GLN A 235 22.98 -23.06 -16.55
N LEU A 236 23.04 -21.82 -16.05
CA LEU A 236 24.31 -21.18 -15.71
C LEU A 236 25.05 -21.91 -14.58
N LEU A 237 24.32 -22.51 -13.63
CA LEU A 237 24.94 -23.31 -12.56
C LEU A 237 25.67 -24.56 -13.08
N SER A 238 25.36 -25.08 -14.28
CA SER A 238 26.15 -26.15 -14.90
C SER A 238 27.60 -25.75 -15.16
N LEU A 239 27.90 -24.46 -15.32
CA LEU A 239 29.25 -23.94 -15.55
C LEU A 239 30.18 -24.12 -14.35
N LEU A 240 29.65 -24.45 -13.17
CA LEU A 240 30.46 -24.84 -12.01
C LEU A 240 31.35 -26.05 -12.32
N GLN A 241 30.87 -27.00 -13.12
CA GLN A 241 31.66 -28.14 -13.59
C GLN A 241 32.82 -27.71 -14.52
N GLY A 242 32.74 -26.52 -15.11
CA GLY A 242 33.75 -25.92 -16.00
C GLY A 242 34.79 -25.03 -15.29
N GLY A 243 34.87 -25.10 -13.96
CA GLY A 243 35.84 -24.34 -13.14
C GLY A 243 35.42 -22.91 -12.82
N PHE A 244 34.13 -22.58 -12.94
CA PHE A 244 33.59 -21.36 -12.34
C PHE A 244 33.29 -21.60 -10.86
N VAL A 245 33.45 -20.56 -10.05
CA VAL A 245 33.03 -20.52 -8.65
C VAL A 245 31.91 -19.51 -8.47
N GLN A 246 30.99 -19.81 -7.55
CA GLN A 246 29.94 -18.85 -7.19
C GLN A 246 30.53 -17.74 -6.32
N ALA A 247 30.26 -16.50 -6.70
CA ALA A 247 30.66 -15.31 -5.96
C ALA A 247 29.43 -14.63 -5.34
N PRO A 248 29.61 -13.85 -4.26
CA PRO A 248 28.52 -13.06 -3.69
C PRO A 248 27.95 -12.07 -4.71
N ALA A 249 26.64 -11.88 -4.70
CA ALA A 249 25.96 -10.82 -5.43
C ALA A 249 26.42 -9.44 -4.91
N LYS A 250 26.63 -8.47 -5.81
CA LYS A 250 27.01 -7.09 -5.45
C LYS A 250 25.82 -6.15 -5.28
N GLY A 251 24.61 -6.58 -5.62
CA GLY A 251 23.42 -5.74 -5.51
C GLY A 251 22.15 -6.57 -5.58
N VAL A 252 21.04 -5.98 -5.13
CA VAL A 252 19.73 -6.66 -5.02
C VAL A 252 19.16 -7.16 -6.35
N ALA A 253 19.66 -6.62 -7.47
CA ALA A 253 19.25 -7.03 -8.81
C ALA A 253 20.03 -8.24 -9.36
N GLU A 254 21.15 -8.65 -8.75
CA GLU A 254 21.94 -9.82 -9.16
C GLU A 254 21.34 -11.09 -8.56
N VAL A 255 21.05 -12.07 -9.42
CA VAL A 255 20.45 -13.38 -9.06
C VAL A 255 21.53 -14.44 -8.91
N LEU A 256 22.52 -14.44 -9.80
CA LEU A 256 23.63 -15.38 -9.79
C LEU A 256 24.88 -14.68 -10.29
N ARG A 257 26.01 -14.88 -9.62
CA ARG A 257 27.31 -14.38 -10.04
C ARG A 257 28.33 -15.51 -10.03
N LEU A 258 28.89 -15.82 -11.19
CA LEU A 258 29.92 -16.84 -11.37
C LEU A 258 31.23 -16.19 -11.79
N LYS A 259 32.34 -16.66 -11.24
CA LYS A 259 33.68 -16.17 -11.55
C LYS A 259 34.62 -17.30 -11.93
N LYS A 260 35.48 -17.03 -12.90
CA LYS A 260 36.65 -17.81 -13.27
C LYS A 260 37.79 -16.82 -13.56
N PRO A 261 39.08 -17.18 -13.43
CA PRO A 261 40.16 -16.27 -13.84
C PRO A 261 39.89 -15.70 -15.24
N GLY A 262 39.90 -14.37 -15.38
CA GLY A 262 39.63 -13.70 -16.65
C GLY A 262 38.16 -13.58 -17.10
N CYS A 263 37.18 -14.14 -16.38
CA CYS A 263 35.76 -14.10 -16.75
C CYS A 263 34.80 -14.02 -15.55
N THR A 264 33.79 -13.15 -15.63
CA THR A 264 32.68 -13.04 -14.67
C THR A 264 31.35 -13.08 -15.42
N ILE A 265 30.44 -13.94 -15.00
CA ILE A 265 29.08 -14.05 -15.55
C ILE A 265 28.09 -13.65 -14.45
N THR A 266 27.17 -12.74 -14.76
CA THR A 266 26.15 -12.26 -13.82
C THR A 266 24.77 -12.36 -14.45
N LEU A 267 23.86 -13.07 -13.79
CA LEU A 267 22.43 -13.11 -14.13
C LEU A 267 21.68 -12.09 -13.26
N TYR A 268 20.81 -11.29 -13.88
CA TYR A 268 19.98 -10.29 -13.20
C TYR A 268 18.53 -10.74 -13.09
N ARG A 269 17.77 -10.13 -12.16
CA ARG A 269 16.34 -10.42 -11.91
C ARG A 269 15.45 -10.23 -13.15
N ASN A 270 15.83 -9.33 -14.06
CA ASN A 270 15.14 -9.12 -15.33
C ASN A 270 15.54 -10.14 -16.43
N GLY A 271 16.30 -11.20 -16.10
CA GLY A 271 16.74 -12.23 -17.03
C GLY A 271 17.94 -11.85 -17.92
N LYS A 272 18.47 -10.64 -17.78
CA LYS A 272 19.69 -10.21 -18.47
C LYS A 272 20.89 -10.98 -17.93
N VAL A 273 21.75 -11.43 -18.83
CA VAL A 273 23.04 -12.03 -18.48
C VAL A 273 24.16 -11.13 -18.99
N LEU A 274 25.10 -10.81 -18.12
CA LEU A 274 26.27 -10.00 -18.41
C LEU A 274 27.53 -10.83 -18.25
N VAL A 275 28.40 -10.81 -19.26
CA VAL A 275 29.71 -11.47 -19.25
C VAL A 275 30.79 -10.40 -19.33
N GLN A 276 31.76 -10.43 -18.42
CA GLN A 276 32.82 -9.43 -18.28
C GLN A 276 34.18 -10.10 -18.06
N GLY A 277 35.26 -9.45 -18.51
CA GLY A 277 36.63 -9.93 -18.33
C GLY A 277 37.39 -10.09 -19.66
N LYS A 278 38.66 -10.50 -19.56
CA LYS A 278 39.56 -10.65 -20.71
C LYS A 278 39.14 -11.80 -21.65
N GLU A 279 38.42 -12.80 -21.13
CA GLU A 279 37.92 -13.95 -21.90
C GLU A 279 36.42 -13.86 -22.22
N LYS A 280 35.82 -12.66 -22.14
CA LYS A 280 34.36 -12.49 -22.24
C LYS A 280 33.78 -13.05 -23.56
N ASP A 281 34.47 -12.87 -24.68
CA ASP A 281 33.93 -13.19 -26.01
C ASP A 281 33.79 -14.70 -26.24
N ALA A 282 34.66 -15.51 -25.62
CA ALA A 282 34.59 -16.96 -25.66
C ALA A 282 33.37 -17.50 -24.90
N TRP A 283 33.02 -16.87 -23.78
CA TRP A 283 31.92 -17.30 -22.92
C TRP A 283 30.58 -16.66 -23.29
N GLN A 284 30.59 -15.47 -23.89
CA GLN A 284 29.38 -14.76 -24.29
C GLN A 284 28.61 -15.48 -25.42
N LYS A 285 29.30 -16.25 -26.26
CA LYS A 285 28.66 -17.15 -27.24
C LYS A 285 28.04 -18.38 -26.58
N ARG A 286 28.77 -19.04 -25.66
CA ARG A 286 28.29 -20.23 -24.95
C ARG A 286 27.07 -19.97 -24.06
N VAL A 287 26.97 -18.78 -23.47
CA VAL A 287 25.87 -18.37 -22.59
C VAL A 287 24.61 -17.89 -23.35
N ARG A 288 24.72 -17.61 -24.66
CA ARG A 288 23.60 -17.19 -25.52
C ARG A 288 22.93 -18.34 -26.29
N MET A 289 23.64 -19.45 -26.49
CA MET A 289 23.16 -20.63 -27.22
C MET A 289 22.44 -21.66 -26.34
N SER A 290 22.39 -21.39 -25.05
CA SER A 290 21.83 -22.20 -23.99
C SER A 290 20.62 -21.46 -23.44
#